data_AF-A0A0C9X9U0-F1
#
_entry.id   AF-A0A0C9X9U0-F1
#
_cell.length_a   1.000
_cell.length_b   1.000
_cell.length_c   1.000
_cell.angle_alpha   90.00
_cell.angle_beta   90.00
_cell.angle_gamma   90.00
#
_symmetry.space_group_name_H-M   'P 1'
#
loop_
_entity.id
_entity.type
_entity.pdbx_description
1 polymer ?
#
loop_
_entity_poly.entity_id
_entity_poly.type
_entity_poly.pdbx_seq_one_letter_code
_entity_poly.pdbx_strand_id
1 'polypeptide(L)'
;MSSVPPQSRSIEGRGSDLLDGRGGSNVADTTKAPRYLYYRLYTKDGAIRSINPIYANNEFIGRTISRLITPPHTALSVKNHLCKIEGFNAATSSTLIGSFLSTVAMEASARVPLKSDSGPGLSEDDPMILVVEPKGDEKRSLPLKQSALPDSVPHEPRYRLCQHSVFPAILVGSHTSAVYYRIYNKGGAIATKMSFDTDDEFLGRVDTLSVTPPHTVASLGSRIASAESVVKNKIQLFKDTDGDALMNDRYVSRMR
;
A
#
# COMPACT_ATOMS: atom_id res chain seq x y z
N MET A 1 -35.56 -55.74 -45.83
CA MET A 1 -36.55 -54.81 -45.25
C MET A 1 -36.49 -54.95 -43.74
N SER A 2 -36.44 -53.81 -43.05
CA SER A 2 -36.04 -53.61 -41.64
C SER A 2 -36.52 -54.65 -40.63
N SER A 3 -35.66 -54.98 -39.67
CA SER A 3 -36.04 -55.70 -38.46
C SER A 3 -35.38 -55.10 -37.20
N VAL A 4 -36.25 -54.92 -36.20
CA VAL A 4 -36.04 -54.71 -34.76
C VAL A 4 -35.75 -53.28 -34.27
N PRO A 5 -36.64 -52.75 -33.43
CA PRO A 5 -36.27 -52.15 -32.15
C PRO A 5 -36.80 -53.01 -30.99
N PRO A 6 -36.19 -52.92 -29.80
CA PRO A 6 -36.95 -53.12 -28.59
C PRO A 6 -36.81 -51.95 -27.60
N GLN A 7 -37.85 -51.87 -26.80
CA GLN A 7 -38.21 -50.89 -25.80
C GLN A 7 -37.24 -50.88 -24.60
N SER A 8 -37.14 -49.74 -23.91
CA SER A 8 -37.47 -49.66 -22.47
C SER A 8 -37.31 -48.22 -21.94
N ARG A 9 -38.34 -47.79 -21.20
CA ARG A 9 -38.37 -46.64 -20.30
C ARG A 9 -37.76 -47.04 -18.95
N SER A 10 -37.33 -46.00 -18.20
CA SER A 10 -36.94 -45.91 -16.77
C SER A 10 -35.46 -45.54 -16.61
N ILE A 11 -35.00 -44.66 -15.72
CA ILE A 11 -35.59 -43.93 -14.58
C ILE A 11 -34.53 -42.87 -14.14
N GLU A 12 -34.99 -41.78 -13.52
CA GLU A 12 -34.30 -40.85 -12.58
C GLU A 12 -33.11 -39.97 -12.99
N GLY A 13 -33.20 -38.72 -12.53
CA GLY A 13 -32.13 -37.73 -12.53
C GLY A 13 -32.62 -36.39 -11.98
N ARG A 14 -32.92 -36.37 -10.68
CA ARG A 14 -33.27 -35.18 -9.87
C ARG A 14 -32.12 -34.17 -9.92
N GLY A 15 -32.41 -32.92 -10.23
CA GLY A 15 -31.46 -31.81 -10.20
C GLY A 15 -32.20 -30.48 -10.07
N SER A 16 -32.63 -30.18 -8.85
CA SER A 16 -32.90 -28.81 -8.42
C SER A 16 -31.58 -28.05 -8.26
N ASP A 17 -31.72 -26.75 -8.04
CA ASP A 17 -30.76 -25.81 -7.42
C ASP A 17 -30.33 -24.75 -8.44
N LEU A 18 -31.11 -23.68 -8.54
CA LEU A 18 -31.08 -22.50 -7.67
C LEU A 18 -29.98 -21.52 -8.10
N LEU A 19 -30.48 -20.33 -8.35
CA LEU A 19 -29.78 -19.17 -8.86
C LEU A 19 -29.09 -18.49 -7.69
N ASP A 20 -27.80 -18.75 -7.54
CA ASP A 20 -26.97 -18.09 -6.55
C ASP A 20 -25.95 -17.25 -7.30
N GLY A 21 -26.40 -16.06 -7.72
CA GLY A 21 -25.55 -14.98 -8.17
C GLY A 21 -24.61 -14.58 -7.03
N ARG A 22 -23.47 -15.28 -6.94
CA ARG A 22 -22.45 -15.04 -5.93
C ARG A 22 -21.83 -13.67 -6.17
N GLY A 23 -22.29 -12.73 -5.34
CA GLY A 23 -21.82 -11.36 -5.29
C GLY A 23 -20.30 -11.28 -5.26
N GLY A 24 -19.79 -10.33 -6.06
CA GLY A 24 -18.39 -9.95 -6.05
C GLY A 24 -17.94 -9.68 -4.63
N SER A 25 -16.95 -10.45 -4.19
CA SER A 25 -16.27 -10.23 -2.92
C SER A 25 -15.45 -8.94 -3.03
N ASN A 26 -16.12 -7.80 -2.87
CA ASN A 26 -15.46 -6.57 -2.46
C ASN A 26 -15.17 -6.74 -0.97
N VAL A 27 -14.09 -7.46 -0.66
CA VAL A 27 -13.51 -7.43 0.68
C VAL A 27 -13.03 -6.00 0.89
N ALA A 28 -13.86 -5.20 1.54
CA ALA A 28 -13.41 -4.00 2.21
C ALA A 28 -12.26 -4.42 3.12
N ASP A 29 -11.07 -3.90 2.85
CA ASP A 29 -9.81 -4.21 3.54
C ASP A 29 -9.77 -3.55 4.93
N THR A 30 -10.88 -3.61 5.67
CA THR A 30 -11.05 -3.09 7.02
C THR A 30 -10.97 -4.28 7.98
N THR A 31 -9.74 -4.73 8.30
CA THR A 31 -9.35 -5.54 9.50
C THR A 31 -8.02 -6.30 9.32
N LYS A 32 -7.35 -6.24 8.16
CA LYS A 32 -6.05 -6.91 8.03
C LYS A 32 -4.96 -6.12 8.76
N ALA A 33 -4.28 -6.79 9.69
CA ALA A 33 -3.10 -6.26 10.37
C ALA A 33 -2.11 -5.67 9.34
N PRO A 34 -1.37 -4.59 9.69
CA PRO A 34 -0.39 -4.02 8.78
C PRO A 34 0.61 -5.09 8.33
N ARG A 35 0.76 -5.26 7.01
CA ARG A 35 1.83 -6.08 6.46
C ARG A 35 3.14 -5.35 6.67
N TYR A 36 4.07 -6.02 7.33
CA TYR A 36 5.38 -5.49 7.64
C TYR A 36 6.45 -6.08 6.71
N LEU A 37 7.47 -5.27 6.45
CA LEU A 37 8.71 -5.67 5.82
C LEU A 37 9.83 -5.54 6.86
N TYR A 38 10.51 -6.64 7.13
CA TYR A 38 11.66 -6.73 8.01
C TYR A 38 12.95 -6.57 7.21
N TYR A 39 13.88 -5.78 7.73
CA TYR A 39 15.15 -5.51 7.08
C TYR A 39 16.30 -5.40 8.07
N ARG A 40 17.51 -5.63 7.56
CA ARG A 40 18.77 -5.50 8.31
C ARG A 40 19.77 -4.71 7.49
N LEU A 41 20.53 -3.85 8.16
CA LEU A 41 21.46 -2.93 7.52
C LEU A 41 22.90 -3.38 7.66
N TYR A 42 23.66 -3.25 6.58
CA TYR A 42 25.08 -3.57 6.53
C TYR A 42 25.88 -2.49 5.83
N THR A 43 27.15 -2.41 6.18
CA THR A 43 28.21 -1.73 5.44
C THR A 43 29.29 -2.75 5.08
N LYS A 44 30.37 -2.29 4.44
CA LYS A 44 31.55 -3.12 4.21
C LYS A 44 32.18 -3.64 5.51
N ASP A 45 32.00 -2.89 6.61
CA ASP A 45 32.59 -3.21 7.91
C ASP A 45 31.68 -4.08 8.79
N GLY A 46 30.47 -4.40 8.30
CA GLY A 46 29.52 -5.27 9.00
C GLY A 46 28.17 -4.60 9.28
N ALA A 47 27.41 -5.24 10.18
CA ALA A 47 26.05 -4.81 10.53
C ALA A 47 26.05 -3.45 11.24
N ILE A 48 25.07 -2.62 10.92
CA ILE A 48 24.91 -1.30 11.51
C ILE A 48 23.53 -1.14 12.13
N ARG A 49 23.44 -0.35 13.20
CA ARG A 49 22.18 -0.12 13.91
C ARG A 49 21.15 0.51 12.98
N SER A 50 19.91 0.03 13.02
CA SER A 50 18.76 0.69 12.41
C SER A 50 18.37 1.89 13.28
N ILE A 51 17.89 2.95 12.64
CA ILE A 51 17.25 4.09 13.31
C ILE A 51 15.87 3.71 13.83
N ASN A 52 15.25 2.69 13.23
CA ASN A 52 13.93 2.18 13.56
C ASN A 52 14.01 0.73 14.09
N PRO A 53 14.78 0.45 15.15
CA PRO A 53 14.94 -0.91 15.64
C PRO A 53 13.63 -1.42 16.25
N ILE A 54 13.32 -2.68 16.02
CA ILE A 54 12.09 -3.30 16.54
C ILE A 54 12.25 -3.65 18.02
N TYR A 55 13.44 -4.10 18.40
CA TYR A 55 13.71 -4.58 19.74
C TYR A 55 14.93 -3.90 20.35
N ALA A 56 14.85 -3.61 21.64
CA ALA A 56 15.98 -3.06 22.40
C ALA A 56 17.17 -4.01 22.48
N ASN A 57 16.94 -5.32 22.42
CA ASN A 57 18.00 -6.34 22.43
C ASN A 57 18.60 -6.61 21.04
N ASN A 58 17.95 -6.16 19.96
CA ASN A 58 18.44 -6.32 18.59
C ASN A 58 18.27 -5.02 17.80
N GLU A 59 19.23 -4.12 17.97
CA GLU A 59 19.24 -2.79 17.33
C GLU A 59 19.54 -2.84 15.82
N PHE A 60 19.83 -4.02 15.26
CA PHE A 60 20.23 -4.17 13.85
C PHE A 60 19.06 -4.48 12.93
N ILE A 61 17.94 -4.95 13.47
CA ILE A 61 16.73 -5.29 12.70
C ILE A 61 15.71 -4.16 12.77
N GLY A 62 15.30 -3.68 11.60
CA GLY A 62 14.28 -2.67 11.44
C GLY A 62 13.03 -3.23 10.78
N ARG A 63 11.92 -2.49 10.90
CA ARG A 63 10.64 -2.82 10.28
C ARG A 63 10.00 -1.60 9.65
N THR A 64 9.32 -1.80 8.52
CA THR A 64 8.46 -0.79 7.91
C THR A 64 7.13 -1.40 7.47
N ILE A 65 6.11 -0.57 7.29
CA ILE A 65 4.82 -1.02 6.76
C ILE A 65 4.91 -1.06 5.24
N SER A 66 4.61 -2.21 4.64
CA SER A 66 4.73 -2.44 3.19
C SER A 66 3.91 -1.45 2.36
N ARG A 67 2.75 -0.99 2.87
CA ARG A 67 1.86 -0.02 2.19
C ARG A 67 2.49 1.36 1.98
N LEU A 68 3.54 1.68 2.74
CA LEU A 68 4.25 2.96 2.66
C LEU A 68 5.36 2.96 1.59
N ILE A 69 5.67 1.81 1.00
CA ILE A 69 6.66 1.70 -0.08
C ILE A 69 6.03 2.22 -1.37
N THR A 70 6.82 2.93 -2.17
CA THR A 70 6.37 3.53 -3.44
C THR A 70 6.01 2.46 -4.46
N PRO A 71 4.79 2.47 -5.02
CA PRO A 71 4.45 1.65 -6.17
C PRO A 71 5.13 2.19 -7.45
N PRO A 72 5.53 1.35 -8.41
CA PRO A 72 5.49 -0.12 -8.38
C PRO A 72 6.47 -0.70 -7.36
N HIS A 73 6.06 -1.74 -6.62
CA HIS A 73 6.90 -2.42 -5.64
C HIS A 73 8.06 -3.18 -6.30
N THR A 74 9.11 -2.46 -6.66
CA THR A 74 10.38 -2.98 -7.19
C THR A 74 11.50 -2.92 -6.16
N ALA A 75 12.60 -3.63 -6.38
CA ALA A 75 13.76 -3.56 -5.50
C ALA A 75 14.27 -2.12 -5.34
N LEU A 76 14.23 -1.30 -6.41
CA LEU A 76 14.59 0.12 -6.33
C LEU A 76 13.63 0.91 -5.43
N SER A 77 12.33 0.66 -5.51
CA SER A 77 11.34 1.35 -4.66
C SER A 77 11.52 1.02 -3.17
N VAL A 78 11.76 -0.26 -2.86
CA VAL A 78 12.03 -0.74 -1.50
C VAL A 78 13.32 -0.13 -1.01
N LYS A 79 14.39 -0.18 -1.82
CA LYS A 79 15.67 0.42 -1.49
C LYS A 79 15.57 1.91 -1.18
N ASN A 80 14.91 2.68 -2.03
CA ASN A 80 14.73 4.12 -1.82
C ASN A 80 13.93 4.42 -0.54
N HIS A 81 12.91 3.62 -0.26
CA HIS A 81 12.12 3.76 0.97
C HIS A 81 12.97 3.48 2.21
N LEU A 82 13.69 2.34 2.23
CA LEU A 82 14.58 1.97 3.34
C LEU A 82 15.68 3.02 3.55
N CYS A 83 16.32 3.49 2.48
CA CYS A 83 17.31 4.57 2.58
C CYS A 83 16.73 5.83 3.23
N LYS A 84 15.51 6.24 2.84
CA LYS A 84 14.87 7.44 3.37
C LYS A 84 14.53 7.30 4.86
N ILE A 85 13.92 6.19 5.28
CA ILE A 85 13.53 6.01 6.70
C ILE A 85 14.74 5.79 7.62
N GLU A 86 15.87 5.34 7.06
CA GLU A 86 17.16 5.20 7.73
C GLU A 86 18.06 6.43 7.58
N GLY A 87 17.56 7.51 6.98
CA GLY A 87 18.26 8.80 6.93
C GLY A 87 19.46 8.84 5.98
N PHE A 88 19.57 7.90 5.04
CA PHE A 88 20.57 7.88 3.99
C PHE A 88 20.17 8.81 2.84
N ASN A 89 21.19 9.36 2.16
CA ASN A 89 20.97 10.18 0.98
C ASN A 89 20.56 9.29 -0.20
N ALA A 90 19.71 9.81 -1.09
CA ALA A 90 19.38 9.16 -2.35
C ALA A 90 20.60 8.90 -3.26
N ALA A 91 21.69 9.66 -3.07
CA ALA A 91 22.96 9.47 -3.79
C ALA A 91 23.85 8.36 -3.21
N THR A 92 23.51 7.82 -2.03
CA THR A 92 24.32 6.79 -1.37
C THR A 92 24.19 5.47 -2.12
N SER A 93 25.33 4.91 -2.51
CA SER A 93 25.40 3.60 -3.17
C SER A 93 24.85 2.55 -2.23
N SER A 94 23.81 1.84 -2.67
CA SER A 94 23.14 0.84 -1.87
C SER A 94 22.68 -0.33 -2.72
N THR A 95 22.72 -1.51 -2.12
CA THR A 95 22.39 -2.80 -2.72
C THR A 95 21.36 -3.49 -1.83
N LEU A 96 20.29 -3.96 -2.46
CA LEU A 96 19.22 -4.69 -1.78
C LEU A 96 19.34 -6.17 -2.11
N ILE A 97 19.29 -7.03 -1.10
CA ILE A 97 19.33 -8.48 -1.21
C ILE A 97 18.07 -9.03 -0.55
N GLY A 98 17.43 -10.00 -1.18
CA GLY A 98 16.10 -10.47 -0.79
C GLY A 98 16.05 -11.32 0.49
N SER A 99 17.16 -11.95 0.87
CA SER A 99 17.21 -12.89 2.01
C SER A 99 18.62 -12.91 2.58
N PHE A 100 18.75 -13.27 3.84
CA PHE A 100 20.06 -13.43 4.49
C PHE A 100 20.93 -14.52 3.86
N LEU A 101 20.28 -15.55 3.31
CA LEU A 101 20.97 -16.67 2.67
C LEU A 101 21.34 -16.40 1.20
N SER A 102 20.85 -15.30 0.63
CA SER A 102 21.13 -14.95 -0.74
C SER A 102 22.40 -14.09 -0.84
N THR A 103 23.27 -14.42 -1.79
CA THR A 103 24.43 -13.60 -2.14
C THR A 103 24.17 -12.70 -3.35
N VAL A 104 22.96 -12.79 -3.93
CA VAL A 104 22.61 -12.12 -5.18
C VAL A 104 21.86 -10.83 -4.91
N ALA A 105 22.42 -9.73 -5.39
CA ALA A 105 21.76 -8.43 -5.40
C ALA A 105 20.50 -8.46 -6.28
N MET A 106 19.41 -7.88 -5.80
CA MET A 106 18.20 -7.72 -6.59
C MET A 106 18.42 -6.66 -7.66
N GLU A 107 18.00 -6.97 -8.89
CA GLU A 107 17.99 -6.01 -9.99
C GLU A 107 16.97 -4.89 -9.68
N ALA A 108 17.28 -3.65 -10.06
CA ALA A 108 16.52 -2.46 -9.66
C ALA A 108 15.04 -2.52 -10.07
N SER A 109 14.73 -3.07 -11.24
CA SER A 109 13.36 -3.23 -11.76
C SER A 109 12.67 -4.53 -11.29
N ALA A 110 13.39 -5.45 -10.64
CA ALA A 110 12.85 -6.69 -10.14
C ALA A 110 11.71 -6.44 -9.15
N ARG A 111 10.61 -7.19 -9.33
CA ARG A 111 9.39 -7.04 -8.53
C ARG A 111 9.54 -7.71 -7.18
N VAL A 112 9.06 -7.03 -6.15
CA VAL A 112 9.10 -7.50 -4.76
C VAL A 112 7.66 -7.79 -4.31
N PRO A 113 7.30 -9.06 -4.06
CA PRO A 113 5.94 -9.43 -3.68
C PRO A 113 5.65 -9.07 -2.21
N LEU A 114 5.33 -7.81 -1.95
CA LEU A 114 5.07 -7.30 -0.58
C LEU A 114 3.67 -7.63 -0.04
N LYS A 115 2.73 -8.00 -0.92
CA LYS A 115 1.34 -8.38 -0.58
C LYS A 115 1.08 -9.88 -0.66
N SER A 116 2.07 -10.67 -1.04
CA SER A 116 1.95 -12.13 -1.04
C SER A 116 2.20 -12.66 0.37
N ASP A 117 1.70 -13.86 0.65
CA ASP A 117 1.96 -14.54 1.92
C ASP A 117 3.32 -15.28 1.91
N SER A 118 4.05 -15.15 0.80
CA SER A 118 5.43 -15.57 0.63
C SER A 118 6.21 -14.48 -0.10
N GLY A 119 7.44 -14.23 0.33
CA GLY A 119 8.25 -13.14 -0.20
C GLY A 119 9.43 -12.77 0.71
N PRO A 120 10.36 -11.96 0.19
CA PRO A 120 11.52 -11.51 0.93
C PRO A 120 11.13 -10.58 2.08
N GLY A 121 11.77 -10.73 3.24
CA GLY A 121 11.57 -9.86 4.40
C GLY A 121 10.23 -9.97 5.10
N LEU A 122 9.51 -11.08 4.96
CA LEU A 122 8.24 -11.32 5.68
C LEU A 122 8.44 -11.75 7.14
N SER A 123 9.64 -12.24 7.49
CA SER A 123 9.99 -12.67 8.84
C SER A 123 11.25 -11.95 9.34
N GLU A 124 11.36 -11.85 10.65
CA GLU A 124 12.54 -11.34 11.34
C GLU A 124 13.75 -12.28 11.22
N ASP A 125 13.49 -13.58 11.06
CA ASP A 125 14.52 -14.61 10.89
C ASP A 125 15.14 -14.60 9.49
N ASP A 126 14.38 -14.11 8.50
CA ASP A 126 14.85 -13.92 7.12
C ASP A 126 14.50 -12.51 6.61
N PRO A 127 15.16 -11.47 7.16
CA PRO A 127 14.92 -10.10 6.78
C PRO A 127 15.58 -9.79 5.43
N MET A 128 15.06 -8.77 4.74
CA MET A 128 15.79 -8.21 3.60
C MET A 128 17.10 -7.56 4.06
N ILE A 129 18.14 -7.66 3.26
CA ILE A 129 19.42 -7.02 3.56
C ILE A 129 19.57 -5.78 2.70
N LEU A 130 19.84 -4.64 3.34
CA LEU A 130 20.29 -3.43 2.68
C LEU A 130 21.76 -3.20 3.01
N VAL A 131 22.63 -3.34 2.01
CA VAL A 131 24.05 -3.00 2.10
C VAL A 131 24.23 -1.57 1.60
N VAL A 132 24.83 -0.73 2.43
CA VAL A 132 25.04 0.70 2.14
C VAL A 132 26.53 0.99 2.10
N GLU A 133 26.95 1.75 1.11
CA GLU A 133 28.31 2.26 0.96
C GLU A 133 28.28 3.79 1.12
N PRO A 134 28.35 4.30 2.36
CA PRO A 134 28.40 5.74 2.61
C PRO A 134 29.68 6.34 2.00
N LYS A 135 29.56 7.51 1.38
CA LYS A 135 30.72 8.23 0.84
C LYS A 135 31.35 9.11 1.92
N GLY A 136 32.52 8.74 2.43
CA GLY A 136 33.27 9.54 3.40
C GLY A 136 32.47 9.81 4.68
N ASP A 137 32.41 11.07 5.12
CA ASP A 137 31.74 11.50 6.36
C ASP A 137 30.20 11.64 6.24
N GLU A 138 29.56 10.90 5.34
CA GLU A 138 28.10 10.87 5.21
C GLU A 138 27.45 10.34 6.51
N LYS A 139 27.12 11.27 7.41
CA LYS A 139 26.37 10.98 8.63
C LYS A 139 24.91 10.74 8.28
N ARG A 140 24.32 9.71 8.88
CA ARG A 140 22.87 9.49 8.78
C ARG A 140 22.16 10.67 9.41
N SER A 141 21.19 11.20 8.67
CA SER A 141 20.27 12.16 9.24
C SER A 141 19.30 11.41 10.14
N LEU A 142 19.29 11.71 11.44
CA LEU A 142 18.21 11.23 12.29
C LEU A 142 16.91 11.81 11.73
N PRO A 143 15.87 10.99 11.48
CA PRO A 143 14.56 11.51 11.19
C PRO A 143 14.17 12.45 12.32
N LEU A 144 13.75 13.67 11.98
CA LEU A 144 12.98 14.50 12.89
C LEU A 144 11.83 13.62 13.38
N LYS A 145 11.82 13.26 14.68
CA LYS A 145 10.87 12.33 15.29
C LYS A 145 9.49 12.49 14.64
N GLN A 146 9.15 11.63 13.69
CA GLN A 146 7.76 11.44 13.31
C GLN A 146 7.14 10.86 14.57
N SER A 147 6.15 11.56 15.09
CA SER A 147 5.50 11.32 16.38
C SER A 147 5.50 9.85 16.74
N ALA A 148 6.07 9.55 17.92
CA ALA A 148 6.14 8.23 18.50
C ALA A 148 4.85 7.43 18.24
N LEU A 149 5.03 6.23 17.70
CA LEU A 149 4.06 5.15 17.85
C LEU A 149 3.67 5.08 19.34
N PRO A 150 2.39 5.15 19.70
CA PRO A 150 2.02 5.11 21.10
C PRO A 150 2.36 3.74 21.66
N ASP A 151 3.25 3.73 22.65
CA ASP A 151 3.42 2.62 23.56
C ASP A 151 2.05 2.24 24.14
N SER A 152 1.81 0.94 24.14
CA SER A 152 0.66 0.24 24.69
C SER A 152 0.09 0.85 25.99
N VAL A 153 -1.15 1.37 25.95
CA VAL A 153 -2.03 1.55 27.12
C VAL A 153 -3.49 1.30 26.71
N PRO A 154 -4.34 0.70 27.57
CA PRO A 154 -5.57 0.00 27.18
C PRO A 154 -6.73 0.90 26.77
N HIS A 155 -7.64 0.30 26.01
CA HIS A 155 -8.99 0.74 25.69
C HIS A 155 -9.66 1.65 26.75
N GLU A 156 -9.94 2.89 26.36
CA GLU A 156 -11.16 3.58 26.74
C GLU A 156 -11.62 4.51 25.60
N PRO A 157 -12.87 4.42 25.13
CA PRO A 157 -13.36 5.29 24.08
C PRO A 157 -13.73 6.64 24.68
N ARG A 158 -12.80 7.60 24.71
CA ARG A 158 -13.14 9.00 24.99
C ARG A 158 -13.58 9.66 23.70
N TYR A 159 -14.87 9.52 23.41
CA TYR A 159 -15.63 10.36 22.48
C TYR A 159 -15.35 11.84 22.80
N ARG A 160 -14.50 12.50 22.01
CA ARG A 160 -14.45 13.96 21.96
C ARG A 160 -15.32 14.43 20.81
N LEU A 161 -16.55 14.76 21.15
CA LEU A 161 -17.48 15.50 20.32
C LEU A 161 -16.89 16.91 20.09
N CYS A 162 -16.20 17.14 18.98
CA CYS A 162 -15.88 18.49 18.56
C CYS A 162 -17.13 19.09 17.88
N GLN A 163 -18.01 19.65 18.71
CA GLN A 163 -19.00 20.64 18.29
C GLN A 163 -18.26 21.93 17.91
N HIS A 164 -18.07 22.20 16.62
CA HIS A 164 -18.26 23.52 15.98
C HIS A 164 -17.87 23.49 14.49
N SER A 165 -18.76 22.96 13.64
CA SER A 165 -19.06 23.61 12.37
C SER A 165 -20.49 23.24 11.99
N VAL A 166 -21.36 24.24 11.98
CA VAL A 166 -22.77 24.10 11.64
C VAL A 166 -22.85 23.98 10.12
N PHE A 167 -22.86 22.75 9.61
CA PHE A 167 -23.55 22.43 8.36
C PHE A 167 -24.67 21.46 8.74
N PRO A 168 -25.94 21.80 8.47
CA PRO A 168 -27.04 21.01 9.00
C PRO A 168 -27.01 19.63 8.38
N ALA A 169 -27.19 18.63 9.24
CA ALA A 169 -27.58 17.29 8.86
C ALA A 169 -28.86 17.38 8.02
N ILE A 170 -28.71 17.34 6.69
CA ILE A 170 -29.75 16.81 5.84
C ILE A 170 -29.42 15.33 5.67
N LEU A 171 -30.17 14.49 6.37
CA LEU A 171 -30.40 13.12 5.97
C LEU A 171 -30.95 13.14 4.53
N VAL A 172 -30.06 13.01 3.54
CA VAL A 172 -30.42 12.47 2.24
C VAL A 172 -29.53 11.26 2.06
N GLY A 173 -30.12 10.07 2.04
CA GLY A 173 -29.43 8.90 1.55
C GLY A 173 -28.94 9.19 0.13
N SER A 174 -27.65 9.40 -0.05
CA SER A 174 -27.01 9.32 -1.35
C SER A 174 -25.79 8.43 -1.18
N HIS A 175 -25.70 7.43 -2.04
CA HIS A 175 -24.46 6.70 -2.26
C HIS A 175 -23.42 7.73 -2.74
N THR A 176 -22.67 8.37 -1.82
CA THR A 176 -21.53 9.18 -2.23
C THR A 176 -20.44 8.21 -2.65
N SER A 177 -20.35 7.92 -3.95
CA SER A 177 -19.21 7.23 -4.51
C SER A 177 -17.98 8.09 -4.20
N ALA A 178 -17.08 7.58 -3.36
CA ALA A 178 -15.86 8.26 -2.97
C ALA A 178 -14.66 7.53 -3.56
N VAL A 179 -13.65 8.29 -3.97
CA VAL A 179 -12.36 7.76 -4.40
C VAL A 179 -11.39 7.87 -3.25
N TYR A 180 -10.83 6.72 -2.86
CA TYR A 180 -9.73 6.64 -1.90
C TYR A 180 -8.41 6.57 -2.66
N TYR A 181 -7.41 7.31 -2.18
CA TYR A 181 -6.10 7.35 -2.82
C TYR A 181 -4.98 7.50 -1.79
N ARG A 182 -3.76 7.17 -2.22
CA ARG A 182 -2.52 7.45 -1.50
C ARG A 182 -1.56 8.15 -2.44
N ILE A 183 -0.75 9.06 -1.90
CA ILE A 183 0.25 9.78 -2.67
C ILE A 183 1.62 9.24 -2.31
N TYR A 184 2.43 8.98 -3.32
CA TYR A 184 3.78 8.46 -3.16
C TYR A 184 4.79 9.40 -3.79
N ASN A 185 5.92 9.59 -3.12
CA ASN A 185 7.13 10.16 -3.72
C ASN A 185 8.18 9.06 -3.92
N LYS A 186 9.41 9.41 -4.32
CA LYS A 186 10.45 8.40 -4.58
C LYS A 186 10.86 7.56 -3.37
N GLY A 187 10.60 8.02 -2.13
CA GLY A 187 10.97 7.32 -0.91
C GLY A 187 9.78 6.82 -0.09
N GLY A 188 8.58 6.80 -0.65
CA GLY A 188 7.41 6.21 -0.02
C GLY A 188 6.19 7.12 0.01
N ALA A 189 5.19 6.68 0.75
CA ALA A 189 3.95 7.40 0.97
C ALA A 189 4.21 8.76 1.64
N ILE A 190 3.37 9.72 1.32
CA ILE A 190 3.34 11.04 1.96
C ILE A 190 1.96 11.29 2.56
N ALA A 191 1.91 11.99 3.69
CA ALA A 191 0.66 12.37 4.32
C ALA A 191 -0.18 13.21 3.34
N THR A 192 -1.48 12.91 3.28
CA THR A 192 -2.46 13.64 2.49
C THR A 192 -3.05 14.77 3.33
N LYS A 193 -3.34 15.91 2.70
CA LYS A 193 -4.12 16.98 3.34
C LYS A 193 -5.60 16.65 3.45
N MET A 194 -6.04 15.65 2.70
CA MET A 194 -7.40 15.15 2.64
C MET A 194 -7.55 13.84 3.42
N SER A 195 -6.71 13.62 4.45
CA SER A 195 -6.91 12.51 5.37
C SER A 195 -8.26 12.69 6.08
N PHE A 196 -8.98 11.58 6.18
CA PHE A 196 -10.23 11.50 6.92
C PHE A 196 -10.14 10.49 8.06
N ASP A 197 -9.12 9.63 8.02
CA ASP A 197 -8.81 8.63 9.02
C ASP A 197 -7.71 9.16 9.93
N THR A 198 -7.98 9.22 11.23
CA THR A 198 -7.01 9.66 12.23
C THR A 198 -5.87 8.68 12.43
N ASP A 199 -6.09 7.40 12.08
CA ASP A 199 -5.11 6.33 12.24
C ASP A 199 -4.26 6.13 10.96
N ASP A 200 -4.64 6.76 9.84
CA ASP A 200 -3.93 6.67 8.56
C ASP A 200 -3.87 8.01 7.82
N GLU A 201 -2.90 8.84 8.22
CA GLU A 201 -2.64 10.16 7.60
C GLU A 201 -2.24 10.10 6.12
N PHE A 202 -1.95 8.91 5.59
CA PHE A 202 -1.54 8.69 4.20
C PHE A 202 -2.72 8.37 3.27
N LEU A 203 -3.92 8.14 3.81
CA LEU A 203 -5.12 7.77 3.06
C LEU A 203 -6.04 8.97 2.81
N GLY A 204 -6.07 9.43 1.56
CA GLY A 204 -6.89 10.55 1.10
C GLY A 204 -8.24 10.10 0.56
N ARG A 205 -9.22 11.01 0.65
CA ARG A 205 -10.56 10.81 0.08
C ARG A 205 -11.01 12.02 -0.73
N VAL A 206 -11.54 11.77 -1.91
CA VAL A 206 -12.19 12.77 -2.77
C VAL A 206 -13.56 12.25 -3.17
N ASP A 207 -14.57 13.13 -3.12
CA ASP A 207 -15.91 12.84 -3.62
C ASP A 207 -15.89 12.75 -5.16
N THR A 208 -16.46 11.68 -5.73
CA THR A 208 -16.55 11.53 -7.20
C THR A 208 -17.35 12.66 -7.85
N LEU A 209 -18.34 13.23 -7.15
CA LEU A 209 -19.14 14.35 -7.65
C LEU A 209 -18.32 15.63 -7.78
N SER A 210 -17.19 15.74 -7.06
CA SER A 210 -16.25 16.86 -7.19
C SER A 210 -15.32 16.75 -8.40
N VAL A 211 -15.28 15.59 -9.08
CA VAL A 211 -14.47 15.36 -10.27
C VAL A 211 -15.20 15.92 -11.48
N THR A 212 -14.58 16.90 -12.15
CA THR A 212 -15.17 17.55 -13.32
C THR A 212 -15.39 16.56 -14.47
N PRO A 213 -16.58 16.53 -15.09
CA PRO A 213 -16.77 15.85 -16.37
C PRO A 213 -15.83 16.42 -17.44
N PRO A 214 -15.32 15.60 -18.38
CA PRO A 214 -15.47 14.15 -18.48
C PRO A 214 -14.62 13.42 -17.43
N HIS A 215 -15.24 12.48 -16.71
CA HIS A 215 -14.60 11.68 -15.64
C HIS A 215 -13.49 10.79 -16.23
N THR A 216 -12.32 11.38 -16.36
CA THR A 216 -11.07 10.85 -16.93
C THR A 216 -9.99 10.84 -15.86
N VAL A 217 -8.93 10.06 -16.06
CA VAL A 217 -7.74 10.04 -15.20
C VAL A 217 -7.16 11.45 -15.06
N ALA A 218 -7.21 12.26 -16.13
CA ALA A 218 -6.78 13.66 -16.10
C ALA A 218 -7.65 14.53 -15.20
N SER A 219 -8.98 14.40 -15.25
CA SER A 219 -9.90 15.14 -14.38
C SER A 219 -9.75 14.76 -12.91
N LEU A 220 -9.62 13.46 -12.61
CA LEU A 220 -9.39 12.95 -11.27
C LEU A 220 -8.03 13.41 -10.73
N GLY A 221 -6.98 13.25 -11.53
CA GLY A 221 -5.64 13.74 -11.20
C GLY A 221 -5.61 15.25 -10.96
N SER A 222 -6.40 16.04 -11.69
CA SER A 222 -6.53 17.49 -11.47
C SER A 222 -7.21 17.80 -10.13
N ARG A 223 -8.28 17.07 -9.80
CA ARG A 223 -8.99 17.24 -8.53
C ARG A 223 -8.12 16.89 -7.34
N ILE A 224 -7.39 15.78 -7.41
CA ILE A 224 -6.42 15.38 -6.38
C ILE A 224 -5.27 16.39 -6.30
N ALA A 225 -4.68 16.79 -7.43
CA ALA A 225 -3.62 17.81 -7.47
C ALA A 225 -4.05 19.12 -6.79
N SER A 226 -5.28 19.59 -7.08
CA SER A 226 -5.84 20.79 -6.49
C SER A 226 -6.06 20.63 -4.98
N ALA A 227 -6.65 19.51 -4.55
CA ALA A 227 -6.90 19.24 -3.14
C ALA A 227 -5.61 19.15 -2.32
N GLU A 228 -4.56 18.60 -2.89
CA GLU A 228 -3.27 18.36 -2.23
C GLU A 228 -2.26 19.51 -2.40
N SER A 229 -2.57 20.46 -3.29
CA SER A 229 -1.65 21.51 -3.76
C SER A 229 -0.37 20.94 -4.40
N VAL A 230 -0.52 19.90 -5.23
CA VAL A 230 0.58 19.23 -5.96
C VAL A 230 0.56 19.63 -7.43
N VAL A 231 1.72 19.68 -8.09
CA VAL A 231 1.81 20.03 -9.51
C VAL A 231 1.29 18.88 -10.38
N LYS A 232 0.21 19.14 -11.14
CA LYS A 232 -0.51 18.15 -11.98
C LYS A 232 0.39 17.33 -12.92
N ASN A 233 1.37 17.97 -13.58
CA ASN A 233 2.20 17.32 -14.59
C ASN A 233 3.19 16.27 -14.05
N LYS A 234 3.21 16.05 -12.72
CA LYS A 234 4.09 15.08 -12.06
C LYS A 234 3.32 13.87 -11.50
N ILE A 235 2.01 13.77 -11.77
CA ILE A 235 1.15 12.75 -11.15
C ILE A 235 0.91 11.61 -12.14
N GLN A 236 1.23 10.40 -11.71
CA GLN A 236 0.89 9.15 -12.36
C GLN A 236 -0.10 8.39 -11.46
N LEU A 237 -1.23 7.94 -12.02
CA LEU A 237 -2.25 7.23 -11.26
C LEU A 237 -2.18 5.74 -11.57
N PHE A 238 -2.20 4.94 -10.51
CA PHE A 238 -2.28 3.48 -10.55
C PHE A 238 -3.65 3.03 -10.01
N LYS A 239 -4.11 1.86 -10.41
CA LYS A 239 -5.42 1.33 -9.99
C LYS A 239 -5.46 0.94 -8.51
N ASP A 240 -4.30 0.56 -7.98
CA ASP A 240 -4.12 0.02 -6.64
C ASP A 240 -2.78 0.51 -6.07
N THR A 241 -2.51 0.11 -4.83
CA THR A 241 -1.26 0.40 -4.13
C THR A 241 -0.10 -0.54 -4.53
N ASP A 242 -0.27 -1.46 -5.48
CA ASP A 242 0.84 -2.31 -5.96
C ASP A 242 1.59 -1.66 -7.12
N GLY A 243 0.89 -0.77 -7.84
CA GLY A 243 1.46 0.01 -8.94
C GLY A 243 1.64 -0.83 -10.19
N ASP A 244 0.93 -1.96 -10.28
CA ASP A 244 1.08 -2.95 -11.34
C ASP A 244 0.41 -2.52 -12.63
N ALA A 245 -0.70 -1.77 -12.49
CA ALA A 245 -1.50 -1.32 -13.61
C ALA A 245 -1.75 0.19 -13.52
N LEU A 246 -1.40 0.89 -14.59
CA LEU A 246 -1.80 2.28 -14.78
C LEU A 246 -3.32 2.41 -14.82
N MET A 247 -3.81 3.47 -14.22
CA MET A 247 -5.21 3.83 -14.30
C MET A 247 -5.54 4.26 -15.74
N ASN A 248 -6.71 3.85 -16.23
CA ASN A 248 -7.22 4.20 -17.55
C ASN A 248 -8.60 4.87 -17.40
N ASP A 249 -8.91 5.81 -18.29
CA ASP A 249 -10.18 6.57 -18.33
C ASP A 249 -11.42 5.69 -18.24
N ARG A 250 -11.39 4.47 -18.81
CA ARG A 250 -12.50 3.50 -18.72
C ARG A 250 -12.91 3.15 -17.29
N TYR A 251 -11.96 3.20 -16.35
CA TYR A 251 -12.23 2.93 -14.92
C TYR A 251 -12.85 4.14 -14.23
N VAL A 252 -12.41 5.34 -14.60
CA VAL A 252 -12.92 6.59 -14.03
C VAL A 252 -14.34 6.87 -14.52
N SER A 253 -14.66 6.52 -15.77
CA SER A 253 -16.03 6.66 -16.31
C SER A 253 -17.07 5.79 -15.60
N ARG A 254 -16.65 4.77 -14.84
CA ARG A 254 -17.53 3.90 -14.03
C ARG A 254 -17.78 4.43 -12.62
N MET A 255 -17.24 5.60 -12.26
CA MET A 255 -17.45 6.23 -10.94
C MET A 255 -18.83 6.92 -10.81
N ARG A 256 -19.74 6.70 -11.77
CA ARG A 256 -21.12 7.20 -11.79
C ARG A 256 -22.07 6.31 -11.00
#